data_AF-A0AAN1VHE0-F1
#
_entry.id   AF-A0AAN1VHE0-F1
#
_cell.length_a   1.000
_cell.length_b   1.000
_cell.length_c   1.000
_cell.angle_alpha   90.00
_cell.angle_beta   90.00
_cell.angle_gamma   90.00
#
_symmetry.space_group_name_H-M   'P 1'
#
loop_
_entity.id
_entity.type
_entity.pdbx_description
1 polymer ?
#
loop_
_entity_poly.entity_id
_entity_poly.type
_entity_poly.pdbx_seq_one_letter_code
_entity_poly.pdbx_strand_id
1 'polypeptide(L)'
;MPMQTLLLRIMGQALDEADARDLRGHMLAACPQARVEICVAVDAGSDFSYVYCSSASVQGLAAMRALVDERYPGAQTRVLDLLTDLPGRSDGQAAAWHYVVETDVLPERETDFNAWYEDEHLPGLAGVPGTVRARRWRCPDGSPRYHAAYDLVTRETFGSEPWLAVRASDWSSRVRPAFCNTRRTMFRKLAG
;
A
#
# COMPACT_ATOMS: atom_id res chain seq x y z
N MET A 1 22.04 -0.74 -4.30
CA MET A 1 21.03 0.29 -4.56
C MET A 1 19.86 0.08 -3.61
N PRO A 2 19.23 1.13 -3.09
CA PRO A 2 18.03 0.97 -2.27
C PRO A 2 16.93 0.29 -3.10
N MET A 3 16.13 -0.56 -2.46
CA MET A 3 15.01 -1.23 -3.12
C MET A 3 13.94 -0.19 -3.44
N GLN A 4 13.56 -0.08 -4.71
CA GLN A 4 12.48 0.80 -5.16
C GLN A 4 11.19 -0.02 -5.30
N THR A 5 10.04 0.60 -5.02
CA THR A 5 8.73 -0.01 -5.23
C THR A 5 8.04 0.66 -6.41
N LEU A 6 7.60 -0.13 -7.38
CA LEU A 6 6.69 0.29 -8.44
C LEU A 6 5.27 -0.13 -8.05
N LEU A 7 4.36 0.84 -7.93
CA LEU A 7 2.94 0.59 -7.76
C LEU A 7 2.26 0.68 -9.13
N LEU A 8 1.65 -0.41 -9.54
CA LEU A 8 0.84 -0.52 -10.75
C LEU A 8 -0.63 -0.56 -10.34
N ARG A 9 -1.47 0.26 -10.96
CA ARG A 9 -2.92 0.29 -10.73
C ARG A 9 -3.64 -0.13 -12.01
N ILE A 10 -4.12 -1.36 -12.04
CA ILE A 10 -4.88 -1.91 -13.16
C ILE A 10 -6.34 -1.53 -12.96
N MET A 11 -6.91 -0.76 -13.90
CA MET A 11 -8.27 -0.22 -13.84
C MET A 11 -9.25 -1.03 -14.69
N GLY A 12 -10.53 -1.04 -14.31
CA GLY A 12 -11.62 -1.65 -15.09
C GLY A 12 -11.69 -3.18 -15.01
N GLN A 13 -10.75 -3.81 -14.29
CA GLN A 13 -10.72 -5.25 -14.05
C GLN A 13 -10.13 -5.53 -12.66
N ALA A 14 -10.96 -6.13 -11.81
CA ALA A 14 -10.48 -6.81 -10.61
C ALA A 14 -9.83 -8.14 -11.05
N LEU A 15 -8.55 -8.33 -10.75
CA LEU A 15 -7.88 -9.60 -11.05
C LEU A 15 -8.48 -10.72 -10.19
N ASP A 16 -8.61 -11.91 -10.74
CA ASP A 16 -8.86 -13.12 -9.94
C ASP A 16 -7.55 -13.83 -9.56
N GLU A 17 -7.66 -14.94 -8.81
CA GLU A 17 -6.49 -15.72 -8.38
C GLU A 17 -5.70 -16.33 -9.56
N ALA A 18 -6.35 -16.66 -10.67
CA ALA A 18 -5.69 -17.23 -11.84
C ALA A 18 -4.92 -16.15 -12.61
N ASP A 19 -5.56 -15.02 -12.87
CA ASP A 19 -4.96 -13.84 -13.49
C ASP A 19 -3.77 -13.31 -12.66
N ALA A 20 -3.93 -13.24 -11.34
CA ALA A 20 -2.88 -12.78 -10.44
C ALA A 20 -1.68 -13.74 -10.42
N ARG A 21 -1.90 -15.05 -10.41
CA ARG A 21 -0.82 -16.05 -10.49
C ARG A 21 -0.06 -15.95 -11.81
N ASP A 22 -0.79 -15.83 -12.91
CA ASP A 22 -0.19 -15.72 -14.24
C ASP A 22 0.61 -14.41 -14.40
N LEU A 23 0.04 -13.27 -13.97
CA LEU A 23 0.74 -11.98 -13.98
C LEU A 23 2.01 -12.04 -13.13
N ARG A 24 1.93 -12.60 -11.92
CA ARG A 24 3.08 -12.78 -11.03
C ARG A 24 4.17 -13.63 -11.64
N GLY A 25 3.82 -14.72 -12.32
CA GLY A 25 4.78 -15.58 -13.02
C GLY A 25 5.56 -14.80 -14.08
N HIS A 26 4.87 -14.02 -14.90
CA HIS A 26 5.51 -13.16 -15.90
C HIS A 26 6.38 -12.06 -15.29
N MET A 27 5.90 -11.41 -14.22
CA MET A 27 6.68 -10.41 -13.48
C MET A 27 7.99 -11.02 -12.96
N LEU A 28 7.91 -12.15 -12.26
CA LEU A 28 9.10 -12.81 -11.71
C LEU A 28 10.01 -13.38 -12.81
N ALA A 29 9.49 -13.75 -13.98
CA ALA A 29 10.35 -14.07 -15.13
C ALA A 29 11.13 -12.84 -15.63
N ALA A 30 10.51 -11.67 -15.65
CA ALA A 30 11.15 -10.41 -16.05
C ALA A 30 12.15 -9.87 -15.02
N CYS A 31 11.88 -10.07 -13.72
CA CYS A 31 12.80 -9.70 -12.64
C CYS A 31 12.70 -10.70 -11.47
N PRO A 32 13.50 -11.79 -11.50
CA PRO A 32 13.42 -12.91 -10.55
C PRO A 32 13.64 -12.54 -9.07
N GLN A 33 14.40 -11.49 -8.82
CA GLN A 33 14.74 -11.01 -7.48
C GLN A 33 13.69 -10.05 -6.89
N ALA A 34 12.63 -9.75 -7.64
CA ALA A 34 11.61 -8.84 -7.15
C ALA A 34 10.67 -9.50 -6.15
N ARG A 35 10.05 -8.67 -5.32
CA ARG A 35 8.85 -9.02 -4.56
C ARG A 35 7.64 -8.47 -5.30
N VAL A 36 6.64 -9.32 -5.52
CA VAL A 36 5.38 -8.94 -6.15
C VAL A 36 4.27 -9.15 -5.13
N GLU A 37 3.41 -8.15 -4.91
CA GLU A 37 2.21 -8.29 -4.08
C GLU A 37 1.01 -7.78 -4.89
N ILE A 38 -0.05 -8.58 -4.98
CA ILE A 38 -1.25 -8.25 -5.77
C ILE A 38 -2.43 -8.14 -4.81
N CYS A 39 -3.10 -6.99 -4.86
CA CYS A 39 -4.19 -6.63 -3.98
C CYS A 39 -5.38 -6.16 -4.83
N VAL A 40 -6.58 -6.68 -4.57
CA VAL A 40 -7.79 -6.35 -5.34
C VAL A 40 -8.75 -5.57 -4.46
N ALA A 41 -9.23 -4.42 -4.95
CA ALA A 41 -10.12 -3.56 -4.18
C ALA A 41 -11.45 -4.27 -3.91
N VAL A 42 -12.00 -4.11 -2.72
CA VAL A 42 -13.27 -4.78 -2.32
C VAL A 42 -14.42 -3.82 -2.05
N ASP A 43 -14.19 -2.50 -2.17
CA ASP A 43 -15.23 -1.50 -1.97
C ASP A 43 -16.16 -1.46 -3.19
N ALA A 44 -17.47 -1.29 -2.96
CA ALA A 44 -18.48 -1.36 -4.03
C ALA A 44 -18.16 -0.38 -5.18
N GLY A 45 -18.14 -0.89 -6.41
CA GLY A 45 -17.79 -0.11 -7.62
C GLY A 45 -16.29 0.10 -7.83
N SER A 46 -15.42 -0.53 -7.03
CA SER A 46 -13.97 -0.48 -7.20
C SER A 46 -13.48 -1.65 -8.06
N ASP A 47 -13.49 -1.48 -9.37
CA ASP A 47 -12.94 -2.47 -10.31
C ASP A 47 -11.47 -2.17 -10.61
N PHE A 48 -10.62 -2.29 -9.59
CA PHE A 48 -9.17 -2.10 -9.79
C PHE A 48 -8.32 -2.94 -8.85
N SER A 49 -7.10 -3.21 -9.32
CA SER A 49 -6.10 -3.97 -8.58
C SER A 49 -4.82 -3.15 -8.42
N TYR A 50 -4.17 -3.28 -7.28
CA TYR A 50 -2.81 -2.82 -7.05
C TYR A 50 -1.83 -3.98 -7.19
N VAL A 51 -0.76 -3.74 -7.91
CA VAL A 51 0.40 -4.62 -7.97
C VAL A 51 1.62 -3.84 -7.49
N TYR A 52 2.16 -4.26 -6.35
CA TYR A 52 3.41 -3.72 -5.81
C TYR A 52 4.56 -4.58 -6.32
N CYS A 53 5.48 -4.01 -7.07
CA CYS A 53 6.71 -4.65 -7.52
C CYS A 53 7.90 -3.97 -6.86
N SER A 54 8.58 -4.66 -5.94
CA SER A 54 9.75 -4.12 -5.24
C SER A 54 11.02 -4.82 -5.67
N SER A 55 12.04 -4.07 -6.12
CA SER A 55 13.32 -4.63 -6.54
C SER A 55 14.45 -3.60 -6.43
N ALA A 56 15.69 -4.08 -6.33
CA ALA A 56 16.87 -3.24 -6.47
C ALA A 56 17.31 -3.06 -7.95
N SER A 57 16.71 -3.80 -8.88
CA SER A 57 17.00 -3.70 -10.32
C SER A 57 16.07 -2.71 -11.01
N VAL A 58 16.61 -1.57 -11.42
CA VAL A 58 15.89 -0.55 -12.19
C VAL A 58 15.41 -1.12 -13.52
N GLN A 59 16.26 -1.88 -14.22
CA GLN A 59 15.91 -2.52 -15.49
C GLN A 59 14.80 -3.56 -15.31
N GLY A 60 14.84 -4.32 -14.22
CA GLY A 60 13.79 -5.28 -13.88
C GLY A 60 12.44 -4.60 -13.62
N LEU A 61 12.42 -3.51 -12.85
CA LEU A 61 11.20 -2.73 -12.62
C LEU A 61 10.67 -2.09 -13.92
N ALA A 62 11.55 -1.62 -14.79
CA ALA A 62 11.17 -1.10 -16.11
C ALA A 62 10.55 -2.19 -17.00
N ALA A 63 11.09 -3.41 -17.00
CA ALA A 63 10.53 -4.54 -17.73
C ALA A 63 9.15 -4.94 -17.18
N MET A 64 8.97 -4.93 -15.86
CA MET A 64 7.67 -5.16 -15.21
C MET A 64 6.64 -4.09 -15.60
N ARG A 65 7.04 -2.81 -15.64
CA ARG A 65 6.17 -1.73 -16.13
C ARG A 65 5.73 -1.97 -17.57
N ALA A 66 6.68 -2.25 -18.47
CA ALA A 66 6.39 -2.51 -19.87
C ALA A 66 5.41 -3.68 -20.06
N LEU A 67 5.57 -4.74 -19.26
CA LEU A 67 4.67 -5.89 -19.28
C LEU A 67 3.22 -5.51 -18.88
N VAL A 68 3.05 -4.67 -17.87
CA VAL A 68 1.72 -4.17 -17.50
C VAL A 68 1.17 -3.25 -18.56
N ASP A 69 1.98 -2.36 -19.15
CA ASP A 69 1.52 -1.42 -20.17
C ASP A 69 1.02 -2.13 -21.43
N GLU A 70 1.67 -3.23 -21.81
CA GLU A 70 1.23 -4.08 -22.92
C GLU A 70 -0.07 -4.83 -22.59
N ARG A 71 -0.13 -5.46 -21.42
CA ARG A 71 -1.24 -6.37 -21.06
C ARG A 71 -2.49 -5.66 -20.54
N TYR A 72 -2.30 -4.51 -19.89
CA TYR A 72 -3.36 -3.71 -19.28
C TYR A 72 -3.25 -2.26 -19.76
N PRO A 73 -3.63 -1.98 -21.03
CA PRO A 73 -3.62 -0.62 -21.56
C PRO A 73 -4.41 0.32 -20.66
N GLY A 74 -3.77 1.41 -20.22
CA GLY A 74 -4.37 2.39 -19.29
C GLY A 74 -4.04 2.16 -17.81
N ALA A 75 -3.22 1.16 -17.48
CA ALA A 75 -2.73 0.96 -16.12
C ALA A 75 -1.94 2.17 -15.59
N GLN A 76 -2.34 2.59 -14.39
CA GLN A 76 -1.70 3.54 -13.49
C GLN A 76 -0.27 3.08 -13.14
N THR A 77 0.77 3.93 -13.19
CA THR A 77 2.02 3.62 -12.46
C THR A 77 2.52 4.78 -11.65
N ARG A 78 3.06 4.42 -10.48
CA ARG A 78 3.79 5.31 -9.60
C ARG A 78 5.03 4.64 -9.07
N VAL A 79 6.10 5.40 -8.96
CA VAL A 79 7.23 5.03 -8.12
C VAL A 79 6.87 5.38 -6.67
N LEU A 80 7.17 4.48 -5.75
CA LEU A 80 7.00 4.66 -4.32
C LEU A 80 8.36 4.53 -3.61
N ASP A 81 8.75 5.59 -2.92
CA ASP A 81 9.92 5.61 -2.06
C ASP A 81 9.52 5.15 -0.67
N LEU A 82 10.06 4.02 -0.21
CA LEU A 82 9.74 3.46 1.10
C LEU A 82 10.30 4.36 2.20
N LEU A 83 9.42 4.90 3.04
CA LEU A 83 9.78 5.73 4.19
C LEU A 83 9.94 4.88 5.45
N THR A 84 8.98 3.98 5.70
CA THR A 84 8.94 3.18 6.93
C THR A 84 8.29 1.84 6.66
N ASP A 85 8.84 0.79 7.28
CA ASP A 85 8.39 -0.59 7.15
C ASP A 85 8.54 -1.30 8.49
N LEU A 86 7.41 -1.56 9.14
CA LEU A 86 7.38 -2.11 10.50
C LEU A 86 6.70 -3.49 10.49
N PRO A 87 7.29 -4.50 11.16
CA PRO A 87 6.56 -5.71 11.51
C PRO A 87 5.40 -5.32 12.42
N GLY A 88 4.23 -5.91 12.19
CA GLY A 88 3.06 -5.72 13.03
C GLY A 88 3.05 -6.66 14.23
N ARG A 89 2.11 -6.44 15.15
CA ARG A 89 1.93 -7.28 16.34
C ARG A 89 1.59 -8.74 16.00
N SER A 90 1.03 -8.97 14.83
CA SER A 90 0.72 -10.27 14.26
C SER A 90 1.67 -10.66 13.11
N ASP A 91 2.89 -10.13 13.10
CA ASP A 91 3.93 -10.54 12.15
C ASP A 91 4.09 -12.07 12.09
N GLY A 92 4.39 -12.58 10.90
CA GLY A 92 4.45 -14.02 10.62
C GLY A 92 3.09 -14.70 10.39
N GLN A 93 1.97 -14.05 10.66
CA GLN A 93 0.64 -14.57 10.30
C GLN A 93 0.29 -14.27 8.83
N ALA A 94 -0.65 -15.04 8.27
CA ALA A 94 -1.17 -14.76 6.95
C ALA A 94 -2.00 -13.46 6.93
N ALA A 95 -1.64 -12.53 6.05
CA ALA A 95 -2.40 -11.31 5.82
C ALA A 95 -3.33 -11.49 4.61
N ALA A 96 -4.63 -11.70 4.85
CA ALA A 96 -5.61 -11.80 3.76
C ALA A 96 -6.12 -10.43 3.29
N TRP A 97 -5.92 -9.38 4.10
CA TRP A 97 -6.46 -8.06 3.89
C TRP A 97 -5.35 -7.01 3.83
N HIS A 98 -5.58 -5.96 3.05
CA HIS A 98 -4.64 -4.88 2.87
C HIS A 98 -5.40 -3.56 2.84
N TYR A 99 -5.23 -2.74 3.87
CA TYR A 99 -5.89 -1.44 3.98
C TYR A 99 -4.93 -0.33 3.57
N VAL A 100 -5.34 0.52 2.62
CA VAL A 100 -4.52 1.62 2.12
C VAL A 100 -5.16 2.96 2.43
N VAL A 101 -4.33 3.93 2.82
CA VAL A 101 -4.64 5.35 2.88
C VAL A 101 -3.67 6.10 1.99
N GLU A 102 -4.17 6.67 0.90
CA GLU A 102 -3.43 7.64 0.09
C GLU A 102 -3.87 9.05 0.52
N THR A 103 -2.94 9.98 0.75
CA THR A 103 -3.32 11.35 1.12
C THR A 103 -2.27 12.37 0.76
N ASP A 104 -2.73 13.59 0.49
CA ASP A 104 -1.93 14.79 0.62
C ASP A 104 -2.19 15.43 2.00
N VAL A 105 -1.35 16.40 2.32
CA VAL A 105 -1.48 17.27 3.49
C VAL A 105 -1.16 18.69 3.08
N LEU A 106 -1.81 19.67 3.71
CA LEU A 106 -1.48 21.09 3.55
C LEU A 106 0.02 21.32 3.79
N PRO A 107 0.73 22.08 2.92
CA PRO A 107 2.19 22.22 2.99
C PRO A 107 2.71 22.66 4.37
N GLU A 108 2.03 23.61 5.01
CA GLU A 108 2.37 24.15 6.33
C GLU A 108 2.18 23.15 7.48
N ARG A 109 1.51 22.02 7.23
CA ARG A 109 1.27 20.94 8.19
C ARG A 109 2.08 19.68 7.88
N GLU A 110 2.90 19.68 6.82
CA GLU A 110 3.61 18.49 6.35
C GLU A 110 4.62 17.97 7.38
N THR A 111 5.35 18.85 8.07
CA THR A 111 6.30 18.44 9.12
C THR A 111 5.60 17.73 10.28
N ASP A 112 4.52 18.32 10.81
CA ASP A 112 3.71 17.76 11.91
C ASP A 112 3.05 16.43 11.50
N PHE A 113 2.56 16.34 10.27
CA PHE A 113 2.02 15.12 9.70
C PHE A 113 3.05 13.99 9.59
N ASN A 114 4.28 14.31 9.19
CA ASN A 114 5.34 13.32 9.09
C ASN A 114 5.78 12.82 10.46
N ALA A 115 5.99 13.73 11.42
CA ALA A 115 6.32 13.37 12.80
C ALA A 115 5.21 12.51 13.43
N TRP A 116 3.95 12.88 13.27
CA TRP A 116 2.82 12.08 13.74
C TRP A 116 2.81 10.65 13.16
N TYR A 117 3.09 10.51 11.86
CA TYR A 117 3.15 9.19 11.24
C TYR A 117 4.30 8.34 11.77
N GLU A 118 5.48 8.94 11.96
CA GLU A 118 6.70 8.27 12.39
C GLU A 118 6.66 7.89 13.88
N ASP A 119 6.23 8.81 14.73
CA ASP A 119 6.36 8.69 16.18
C ASP A 119 5.16 8.03 16.86
N GLU A 120 3.95 8.15 16.27
CA GLU A 120 2.71 7.73 16.92
C GLU A 120 1.87 6.80 16.03
N HIS A 121 1.50 7.25 14.84
CA HIS A 121 0.43 6.61 14.08
C HIS A 121 0.83 5.27 13.49
N LEU A 122 1.93 5.22 12.72
CA LEU A 122 2.35 3.98 12.08
C LEU A 122 2.79 2.93 13.12
N PRO A 123 3.61 3.25 14.14
CA PRO A 123 3.96 2.29 15.18
C PRO A 123 2.74 1.86 16.01
N GLY A 124 1.84 2.79 16.32
CA GLY A 124 0.60 2.51 17.04
C GLY A 124 -0.27 1.49 16.30
N LEU A 125 -0.50 1.69 14.99
CA LEU A 125 -1.27 0.77 14.17
C LEU A 125 -0.53 -0.55 13.90
N ALA A 126 0.79 -0.54 13.79
CA ALA A 126 1.60 -1.75 13.76
C ALA A 126 1.42 -2.59 15.04
N GLY A 127 1.29 -1.93 16.20
CA GLY A 127 1.10 -2.58 17.50
C GLY A 127 -0.28 -3.21 17.75
N VAL A 128 -1.27 -2.95 16.88
CA VAL A 128 -2.63 -3.49 17.02
C VAL A 128 -2.66 -5.00 16.73
N PRO A 129 -3.22 -5.85 17.62
CA PRO A 129 -3.44 -7.26 17.32
C PRO A 129 -4.26 -7.45 16.05
N GLY A 130 -3.75 -8.27 15.12
CA GLY A 130 -4.31 -8.45 13.78
C GLY A 130 -3.57 -7.68 12.69
N THR A 131 -2.73 -6.70 13.03
CA THR A 131 -1.82 -6.05 12.07
C THR A 131 -0.60 -6.94 11.85
N VAL A 132 -0.37 -7.39 10.62
CA VAL A 132 0.78 -8.21 10.22
C VAL A 132 1.97 -7.33 9.85
N ARG A 133 1.73 -6.22 9.16
CA ARG A 133 2.78 -5.29 8.71
C ARG A 133 2.22 -3.90 8.46
N ALA A 134 2.96 -2.86 8.80
CA ALA A 134 2.59 -1.47 8.51
C ALA A 134 3.69 -0.81 7.69
N ARG A 135 3.33 -0.23 6.55
CA ARG A 135 4.28 0.39 5.61
C ARG A 135 3.82 1.76 5.20
N ARG A 136 4.78 2.65 4.96
CA ARG A 136 4.55 4.01 4.49
C ARG A 136 5.54 4.35 3.39
N TRP A 137 5.04 4.96 2.32
CA TRP A 137 5.82 5.42 1.19
C TRP A 137 5.50 6.89 0.88
N ARG A 138 6.46 7.53 0.20
CA ARG A 138 6.28 8.79 -0.51
C ARG A 138 6.16 8.51 -2.01
N CYS A 139 5.19 9.13 -2.66
CA CYS A 139 5.11 9.22 -4.11
C CYS A 139 5.83 10.52 -4.51
N PRO A 140 7.03 10.47 -5.11
CA PRO A 140 7.72 11.69 -5.55
C PRO A 140 6.92 12.41 -6.65
N ASP A 141 6.21 11.65 -7.47
CA ASP A 141 5.46 12.14 -8.62
C ASP A 141 3.96 12.08 -8.39
N GLY A 142 3.31 13.26 -8.43
CA GLY A 142 1.86 13.40 -8.44
C GLY A 142 1.19 13.46 -7.07
N SER A 143 -0.13 13.31 -7.09
CA SER A 143 -1.02 13.38 -5.93
C SER A 143 -1.95 12.17 -5.91
N PRO A 144 -2.20 11.52 -4.76
CA PRO A 144 -1.68 11.89 -3.43
C PRO A 144 -0.20 11.53 -3.23
N ARG A 145 0.53 12.34 -2.45
CA ARG A 145 1.98 12.24 -2.20
C ARG A 145 2.37 11.18 -1.17
N TYR A 146 1.45 10.75 -0.32
CA TYR A 146 1.73 9.75 0.71
C TYR A 146 0.84 8.54 0.54
N HIS A 147 1.44 7.36 0.73
CA HIS A 147 0.77 6.06 0.65
C HIS A 147 1.10 5.28 1.92
N ALA A 148 0.12 5.04 2.77
CA ALA A 148 0.26 4.18 3.94
C ALA A 148 -0.56 2.91 3.74
N ALA A 149 0.00 1.75 4.07
CA ALA A 149 -0.68 0.49 3.94
C ALA A 149 -0.47 -0.43 5.15
N TYR A 150 -1.51 -1.19 5.48
CA TYR A 150 -1.54 -2.10 6.62
C TYR A 150 -2.01 -3.47 6.14
N ASP A 151 -1.12 -4.46 6.25
CA ASP A 151 -1.45 -5.86 6.01
C ASP A 151 -2.13 -6.41 7.27
N LEU A 152 -3.34 -6.96 7.12
CA LEU A 152 -4.19 -7.36 8.24
C LEU A 152 -4.59 -8.84 8.13
N VAL A 153 -4.69 -9.52 9.27
CA VAL A 153 -5.16 -10.91 9.36
C VAL A 153 -6.63 -10.98 8.95
N THR A 154 -7.47 -10.10 9.51
CA THR A 154 -8.91 -10.02 9.21
C THR A 154 -9.34 -8.61 8.82
N ARG A 155 -10.48 -8.49 8.14
CA ARG A 155 -11.06 -7.18 7.78
C ARG A 155 -11.42 -6.38 9.03
N GLU A 156 -11.86 -7.06 10.08
CA GLU A 156 -12.37 -6.47 11.33
C GLU A 156 -11.27 -5.89 12.20
N THR A 157 -10.00 -6.25 11.94
CA THR A 157 -8.86 -5.57 12.58
C THR A 157 -8.96 -4.07 12.31
N PHE A 158 -9.31 -3.70 11.07
CA PHE A 158 -9.75 -2.36 10.74
C PHE A 158 -11.10 -2.09 11.42
N GLY A 159 -11.09 -1.18 12.40
CA GLY A 159 -12.28 -0.82 13.17
C GLY A 159 -12.39 -1.49 14.54
N SER A 160 -11.43 -2.36 14.90
CA SER A 160 -11.30 -2.87 16.27
C SER A 160 -11.06 -1.74 17.28
N GLU A 161 -11.42 -1.96 18.55
CA GLU A 161 -11.17 -1.00 19.64
C GLU A 161 -9.71 -0.51 19.69
N PRO A 162 -8.67 -1.37 19.72
CA PRO A 162 -7.28 -0.91 19.74
C PRO A 162 -6.90 -0.09 18.50
N TRP A 163 -7.44 -0.43 17.32
CA TRP A 163 -7.24 0.36 16.10
C TRP A 163 -7.87 1.75 16.19
N LEU A 164 -9.11 1.82 16.69
CA LEU A 164 -9.83 3.08 16.85
C LEU A 164 -9.20 3.97 17.91
N ALA A 165 -8.66 3.40 18.99
CA ALA A 165 -7.94 4.13 20.03
C ALA A 165 -6.73 4.89 19.45
N VAL A 166 -5.90 4.24 18.64
CA VAL A 166 -4.77 4.89 17.95
C VAL A 166 -5.25 6.01 17.03
N ARG A 167 -6.36 5.80 16.31
CA ARG A 167 -6.94 6.81 15.39
C ARG A 167 -7.63 7.98 16.07
N ALA A 168 -7.89 7.88 17.37
CA ALA A 168 -8.60 8.86 18.19
C ALA A 168 -7.67 9.62 19.16
N SER A 169 -6.34 9.47 19.02
CA SER A 169 -5.38 10.24 19.82
C SER A 169 -5.55 11.76 19.63
N ASP A 170 -5.08 12.53 20.60
CA ASP A 170 -5.07 13.99 20.51
C ASP A 170 -4.27 14.46 19.29
N TRP A 171 -3.14 13.81 18.98
CA TRP A 171 -2.33 14.17 17.80
C TRP A 171 -3.05 13.84 16.49
N SER A 172 -3.71 12.68 16.40
CA SER A 172 -4.57 12.33 15.27
C SER A 172 -5.63 13.40 15.03
N SER A 173 -6.27 13.89 16.10
CA SER A 173 -7.30 14.94 16.02
C SER A 173 -6.75 16.27 15.51
N ARG A 174 -5.48 16.61 15.80
CA ARG A 174 -4.82 17.82 15.30
C ARG A 174 -4.36 17.72 13.85
N VAL A 175 -3.92 16.53 13.41
CA VAL A 175 -3.26 16.33 12.11
C VAL A 175 -4.26 16.05 10.99
N ARG A 176 -5.29 15.22 11.25
CA ARG A 176 -6.24 14.77 10.22
C ARG A 176 -7.04 15.88 9.52
N PRO A 177 -7.40 17.02 10.15
CA PRO A 177 -8.06 18.12 9.46
C PRO A 177 -7.24 18.74 8.30
N ALA A 178 -5.93 18.55 8.29
CA ALA A 178 -5.05 19.06 7.24
C ALA A 178 -4.93 18.12 6.02
N PHE A 179 -5.61 16.96 6.04
CA PHE A 179 -5.54 16.01 4.94
C PHE A 179 -6.34 16.50 3.74
N CYS A 180 -5.79 16.35 2.55
CA CYS A 180 -6.46 16.62 1.29
C CYS A 180 -6.25 15.47 0.30
N ASN A 181 -7.11 15.39 -0.73
CA ASN A 181 -7.08 14.32 -1.75
C ASN A 181 -7.08 12.89 -1.19
N THR A 182 -7.63 12.69 0.01
CA THR A 182 -7.53 11.40 0.70
C THR A 182 -8.36 10.31 0.02
N ARG A 183 -7.74 9.16 -0.22
CA ARG A 183 -8.40 7.93 -0.64
C ARG A 183 -8.15 6.85 0.40
N ARG A 184 -9.18 6.05 0.66
CA ARG A 184 -9.13 4.93 1.59
C ARG A 184 -9.76 3.75 0.89
N THR A 185 -9.01 2.68 0.77
CA THR A 185 -9.47 1.51 0.04
C THR A 185 -9.10 0.26 0.82
N MET A 186 -10.07 -0.63 1.00
CA MET A 186 -9.82 -1.97 1.50
C MET A 186 -9.57 -2.91 0.31
N PHE A 187 -8.55 -3.76 0.44
CA PHE A 187 -8.22 -4.76 -0.55
C PHE A 187 -8.20 -6.16 0.07
N ARG A 188 -8.49 -7.16 -0.75
CA ARG A 188 -8.04 -8.54 -0.51
C ARG A 188 -6.67 -8.73 -1.13
N LYS A 189 -5.76 -9.38 -0.40
CA LYS A 189 -4.51 -9.88 -0.99
C LYS A 189 -4.81 -11.19 -1.71
N LEU A 190 -4.38 -11.29 -2.96
CA LEU A 190 -4.48 -12.54 -3.69
C LEU A 190 -3.25 -13.39 -3.38
N ALA A 191 -3.50 -14.68 -3.14
CA ALA A 191 -2.43 -15.62 -2.92
C ALA A 191 -1.64 -15.80 -4.23
N GLY A 192 -0.32 -15.90 -4.10
CA GLY A 192 0.61 -16.09 -5.21
C GLY A 192 1.33 -17.39 -5.06
#